data_AF-A0AAU0BBL9-F1
#
_entry.id   AF-A0AAU0BBL9-F1
#
_cell.length_a   1.000
_cell.length_b   1.000
_cell.length_c   1.000
_cell.angle_alpha   90.00
_cell.angle_beta   90.00
_cell.angle_gamma   90.00
#
_symmetry.space_group_name_H-M   'P 1'
#
loop_
_entity.id
_entity.type
_entity.pdbx_description
1 polymer ?
#
loop_
_entity_poly.entity_id
_entity_poly.type
_entity_poly.pdbx_seq_one_letter_code
_entity_poly.pdbx_strand_id
1 'polypeptide(L)'
;MKTTQQKPAEILFIIRIAACILMALFATPGLAKCLDKYYTIAGSIINEDGSIAADALVGVAWTENGEAAGPAISKTNSKGEFLINFRFRTFSGINSQGDECKGKLRNVSLSARKSKIKSIHLKVPVESTTTNNINPIKVPPLPLTLPDEK
;
A
#
# COMPACT_ATOMS: atom_id res chain seq x y z
N MET A 1 -17.52 35.70 61.16
CA MET A 1 -17.04 35.16 59.87
C MET A 1 -15.54 34.95 59.96
N LYS A 2 -15.05 33.70 59.95
CA LYS A 2 -13.61 33.41 59.87
C LYS A 2 -13.26 33.24 58.40
N THR A 3 -12.61 34.23 57.82
CA THR A 3 -12.02 34.12 56.49
C THR A 3 -10.72 33.34 56.62
N THR A 4 -10.77 32.05 56.28
CA THR A 4 -9.58 31.19 56.26
C THR A 4 -8.67 31.68 55.13
N GLN A 5 -7.60 32.39 55.48
CA GLN A 5 -6.60 32.88 54.55
C GLN A 5 -5.81 31.68 54.01
N GLN A 6 -6.18 31.22 52.81
CA GLN A 6 -5.54 30.08 52.17
C GLN A 6 -4.10 30.43 51.80
N LYS A 7 -3.15 29.58 52.20
CA LYS A 7 -1.71 29.87 52.05
C LYS A 7 -1.33 29.95 50.56
N PRO A 8 -0.50 30.93 50.15
CA PRO A 8 -0.15 31.15 48.74
C PRO A 8 0.50 29.92 48.06
N ALA A 9 1.09 29.02 48.84
CA ALA A 9 1.67 27.76 48.35
C ALA A 9 0.62 26.76 47.83
N GLU A 10 -0.58 26.71 48.43
CA GLU A 10 -1.66 25.81 47.99
C GLU A 10 -2.29 26.29 46.68
N ILE A 11 -2.44 27.61 46.53
CA ILE A 11 -2.97 28.22 45.30
C ILE A 11 -2.02 27.96 44.13
N LEU A 12 -0.70 28.09 44.36
CA LEU A 12 0.31 27.80 43.33
C LEU A 12 0.31 26.32 42.91
N PHE A 13 0.02 25.41 43.85
CA PHE A 13 -0.07 23.97 43.58
C PHE A 13 -1.30 23.64 42.71
N ILE A 14 -2.45 24.23 43.01
CA ILE A 14 -3.69 24.08 42.21
C ILE A 14 -3.49 24.62 40.79
N ILE A 15 -2.87 25.79 40.64
CA ILE A 15 -2.58 26.39 39.32
C ILE A 15 -1.67 25.47 38.49
N ARG A 16 -0.65 24.86 39.10
CA ARG A 16 0.24 23.92 38.40
C ARG A 16 -0.51 22.66 37.94
N ILE A 17 -1.36 22.09 38.78
CA ILE A 17 -2.17 20.92 38.41
C ILE A 17 -3.14 21.27 37.28
N ALA A 18 -3.84 22.40 37.39
CA ALA A 18 -4.77 22.86 36.36
C ALA A 18 -4.04 23.11 35.02
N ALA A 19 -2.85 23.70 35.04
CA ALA A 19 -2.03 23.91 33.85
C ALA A 19 -1.57 22.58 33.22
N CYS A 20 -1.18 21.58 34.02
CA CYS A 20 -0.81 20.26 33.53
C CYS A 20 -2.00 19.51 32.90
N ILE A 21 -3.18 19.57 33.51
CA ILE A 21 -4.41 18.97 32.96
C ILE A 21 -4.79 19.66 31.65
N LEU A 22 -4.70 21.00 31.61
CA LEU A 22 -4.99 21.77 30.41
C LEU A 22 -4.01 21.43 29.26
N MET A 23 -2.71 21.29 29.54
CA MET A 23 -1.72 20.83 28.56
C MET A 23 -1.98 19.40 28.06
N ALA A 24 -2.43 18.50 28.94
CA ALA A 24 -2.79 17.14 28.54
C ALA A 24 -4.01 17.09 27.61
N LEU A 25 -4.95 18.04 27.75
CA LEU A 25 -6.12 18.17 26.86
C LEU A 25 -5.76 18.69 25.46
N PHE A 26 -4.65 19.42 25.32
CA PHE A 26 -4.12 19.91 24.04
C PHE A 26 -3.05 18.99 23.43
N ALA A 27 -2.78 17.83 24.02
CA ALA A 27 -2.04 16.77 23.35
C ALA A 27 -2.91 16.24 22.21
N THR A 28 -2.94 16.95 21.09
CA THR A 28 -3.61 16.49 19.87
C THR A 28 -3.02 15.13 19.54
N PRO A 29 -3.81 14.03 19.57
CA PRO A 29 -3.33 12.78 19.03
C PRO A 29 -2.96 13.07 17.58
N GLY A 30 -1.68 12.91 17.25
CA GLY A 30 -1.18 13.21 15.92
C GLY A 30 -2.09 12.53 14.91
N LEU A 31 -2.65 13.32 13.98
CA LEU A 31 -3.42 12.86 12.83
C LEU A 31 -2.76 11.58 12.31
N ALA A 32 -3.43 10.45 12.47
CA ALA A 32 -2.87 9.15 12.18
C ALA A 32 -2.56 9.07 10.68
N LYS A 33 -1.31 9.37 10.30
CA LYS A 33 -0.86 9.19 8.92
C LYS A 33 -1.01 7.72 8.58
N CYS A 34 -1.92 7.41 7.65
CA CYS A 34 -2.16 6.04 7.24
C CYS A 34 -0.85 5.35 6.83
N LEU A 35 -0.59 4.19 7.46
CA LEU A 35 0.58 3.40 7.14
C LEU A 35 0.43 2.79 5.76
N ASP A 36 1.41 3.02 4.90
CA ASP A 36 1.45 2.37 3.60
C ASP A 36 1.77 0.88 3.75
N LYS A 37 1.27 0.11 2.78
CA LYS A 37 1.66 -1.29 2.61
C LYS A 37 2.57 -1.43 1.41
N TYR A 38 3.55 -2.32 1.54
CA TYR A 38 4.43 -2.68 0.45
C TYR A 38 4.09 -4.08 -0.04
N TYR A 39 4.02 -4.21 -1.36
CA TYR A 39 3.69 -5.44 -2.05
C TYR A 39 4.84 -5.79 -3.00
N THR A 40 5.14 -7.08 -3.07
CA THR A 40 6.08 -7.64 -4.03
C THR A 40 5.35 -8.65 -4.87
N ILE A 41 5.27 -8.42 -6.17
CA ILE A 41 4.76 -9.39 -7.13
C ILE A 41 5.95 -10.05 -7.81
N ALA A 42 5.95 -11.37 -7.80
CA ALA A 42 6.96 -12.16 -8.50
C ALA A 42 6.30 -13.28 -9.31
N GLY A 43 6.92 -13.60 -10.44
CA GLY A 43 6.45 -14.64 -11.34
C GLY A 43 7.40 -14.81 -12.51
N SER A 44 6.96 -15.53 -13.53
CA SER A 44 7.70 -15.72 -14.77
C SER A 44 6.81 -15.48 -16.00
N ILE A 45 7.45 -15.09 -17.10
CA ILE A 45 6.81 -14.95 -18.42
C ILE A 45 7.37 -16.03 -19.34
N ILE A 46 6.47 -16.66 -20.07
CA ILE A 46 6.79 -17.68 -21.06
C ILE A 46 6.20 -17.27 -22.41
N ASN A 47 6.80 -17.73 -23.50
CA ASN A 47 6.19 -17.66 -24.82
C ASN A 47 5.10 -18.74 -24.93
N GLU A 48 4.26 -18.67 -25.96
CA GLU A 48 3.18 -19.61 -26.22
C GLU A 48 3.67 -21.07 -26.37
N ASP A 49 4.88 -21.25 -26.91
CA ASP A 49 5.54 -22.57 -27.04
C ASP A 49 6.14 -23.10 -25.72
N GLY A 50 5.94 -22.39 -24.61
CA GLY A 50 6.47 -22.74 -23.29
C GLY A 50 7.94 -22.34 -23.07
N SER A 51 8.61 -21.75 -24.06
CA SER A 51 9.97 -21.26 -23.91
C SER A 51 10.06 -20.01 -23.04
N ILE A 52 11.23 -19.74 -22.49
CA ILE A 52 11.46 -18.62 -21.58
C ILE A 52 11.34 -17.28 -22.33
N ALA A 53 10.54 -16.36 -21.80
CA ALA A 53 10.44 -15.00 -22.32
C ALA A 53 11.33 -14.03 -21.55
N ALA A 54 12.65 -14.12 -21.78
CA ALA A 54 13.61 -13.13 -21.28
C ALA A 54 13.37 -11.75 -21.91
N ASP A 55 13.76 -10.69 -21.20
CA ASP A 55 13.66 -9.29 -21.63
C ASP A 55 12.24 -8.76 -21.91
N ALA A 56 11.21 -9.48 -21.49
CA ALA A 56 9.82 -9.03 -21.56
C ALA A 56 9.55 -7.93 -20.52
N LEU A 57 8.73 -6.94 -20.89
CA LEU A 57 8.25 -5.90 -19.97
C LEU A 57 6.96 -6.38 -19.31
N VAL A 58 6.93 -6.39 -17.99
CA VAL A 58 5.77 -6.77 -17.18
C VAL A 58 5.26 -5.54 -16.45
N GLY A 59 3.96 -5.25 -16.57
CA GLY A 59 3.28 -4.16 -15.91
C GLY A 59 2.22 -4.67 -14.94
N VAL A 60 2.19 -4.08 -13.75
CA VAL A 60 1.16 -4.30 -12.74
C VAL A 60 0.39 -3.00 -12.56
N ALA A 61 -0.93 -3.06 -12.63
CA ALA A 61 -1.84 -1.97 -12.29
C ALA A 61 -2.82 -2.40 -11.19
N TRP A 62 -3.33 -1.45 -10.41
CA TRP A 62 -4.28 -1.70 -9.34
C TRP A 62 -5.24 -0.53 -9.17
N THR A 63 -6.09 -0.60 -8.15
CA THR A 63 -7.02 0.46 -7.81
C THR A 63 -6.75 0.94 -6.39
N GLU A 64 -6.64 2.25 -6.22
CA GLU A 64 -6.57 2.94 -4.92
C GLU A 64 -7.75 3.90 -4.83
N ASN A 65 -8.58 3.78 -3.79
CA ASN A 65 -9.72 4.68 -3.56
C ASN A 65 -10.68 4.84 -4.75
N GLY A 66 -10.87 3.78 -5.53
CA GLY A 66 -11.72 3.78 -6.71
C GLY A 66 -11.04 4.31 -7.99
N GLU A 67 -9.82 4.83 -7.88
CA GLU A 67 -9.04 5.33 -9.01
C GLU A 67 -7.98 4.33 -9.46
N ALA A 68 -7.63 4.37 -10.74
CA ALA A 68 -6.56 3.57 -11.29
C ALA A 68 -5.20 4.04 -10.73
N ALA A 69 -4.36 3.07 -10.34
CA ALA A 69 -3.03 3.30 -9.81
C ALA A 69 -2.00 2.40 -10.52
N GLY A 70 -0.74 2.84 -10.48
CA GLY A 70 0.34 2.27 -11.29
C GLY A 70 0.40 2.89 -12.71
N PRO A 71 1.00 2.21 -13.70
CA PRO A 71 1.59 0.88 -13.59
C PRO A 71 2.97 0.90 -12.92
N ALA A 72 3.25 -0.14 -12.14
CA ALA A 72 4.62 -0.50 -11.78
C ALA A 72 5.15 -1.49 -12.84
N ILE A 73 6.33 -1.23 -13.40
CA ILE A 73 6.87 -1.98 -14.53
C ILE A 73 8.23 -2.57 -14.15
N SER A 74 8.46 -3.81 -14.58
CA SER A 74 9.77 -4.47 -14.49
C SER A 74 10.07 -5.23 -15.77
N LYS A 75 11.35 -5.56 -15.97
CA LYS A 75 11.82 -6.36 -17.10
C LYS A 75 12.16 -7.75 -16.59
N THR A 76 11.81 -8.80 -17.35
CA THR A 76 12.20 -10.16 -16.99
C THR A 76 13.70 -10.37 -17.16
N ASN A 77 14.28 -11.19 -16.29
CA ASN A 77 15.68 -11.61 -16.36
C ASN A 77 15.90 -12.68 -17.46
N SER A 78 17.11 -13.23 -17.55
CA SER A 78 17.47 -14.31 -18.49
C SER A 78 16.69 -15.61 -18.30
N LYS A 79 16.07 -15.81 -17.13
CA LYS A 79 15.18 -16.94 -16.82
C LYS A 79 13.70 -16.61 -17.04
N GLY A 80 13.38 -15.43 -17.57
CA GLY A 80 12.00 -14.99 -17.75
C GLY A 80 11.30 -14.58 -16.45
N GLU A 81 12.03 -14.49 -15.34
CA GLU A 81 11.48 -14.15 -14.03
C GLU A 81 11.43 -12.63 -13.86
N PHE A 82 10.41 -12.12 -13.18
CA PHE A 82 10.28 -10.72 -12.83
C PHE A 82 9.98 -10.54 -11.35
N LEU A 83 10.33 -9.36 -10.85
CA LEU A 83 9.98 -8.90 -9.51
C LEU A 83 9.56 -7.43 -9.61
N ILE A 84 8.39 -7.10 -9.08
CA ILE A 84 7.82 -5.75 -9.05
C ILE A 84 7.48 -5.41 -7.61
N ASN A 85 8.07 -4.32 -7.11
CA ASN A 85 7.73 -3.76 -5.80
C ASN A 85 6.88 -2.51 -6.01
N PHE A 86 5.81 -2.38 -5.23
CA PHE A 86 5.01 -1.16 -5.23
C PHE A 86 4.43 -0.87 -3.85
N ARG A 87 4.15 0.41 -3.65
CA ARG A 87 3.51 0.94 -2.44
C ARG A 87 2.01 1.04 -2.69
N PHE A 88 1.23 0.63 -1.70
CA PHE A 88 -0.22 0.76 -1.66
C PHE A 88 -0.64 1.65 -0.50
N ARG A 89 -1.39 2.71 -0.80
CA ARG A 89 -1.90 3.63 0.22
C ARG A 89 -3.14 3.03 0.90
N THR A 90 -3.09 2.92 2.23
CA THR A 90 -4.26 2.44 3.01
C THR A 90 -5.26 3.56 3.33
N PHE A 91 -4.92 4.82 3.05
CA PHE A 91 -5.85 5.94 3.14
C PHE A 91 -7.08 5.68 2.27
N SER A 92 -8.28 5.82 2.83
CA SER A 92 -9.56 5.58 2.18
C SER A 92 -10.56 6.73 2.32
N GLY A 93 -10.17 7.84 2.95
CA GLY A 93 -11.05 8.99 3.20
C GLY A 93 -10.73 9.69 4.52
N ILE A 94 -11.58 10.65 4.89
CA ILE A 94 -11.48 11.40 6.14
C ILE A 94 -12.86 11.34 6.82
N ASN A 95 -12.88 11.12 8.14
CA ASN A 95 -14.07 11.20 8.97
C ASN A 95 -13.88 12.19 10.13
N SER A 96 -14.86 12.27 11.05
CA SER A 96 -14.82 13.18 12.20
C SER A 96 -13.67 12.93 13.18
N GLN A 97 -12.98 11.80 13.06
CA GLN A 97 -11.83 11.39 13.88
C GLN A 97 -10.48 11.55 13.15
N GLY A 98 -10.49 11.94 11.87
CA GLY A 98 -9.29 12.10 11.04
C GLY A 98 -9.24 11.14 9.84
N ASP A 99 -8.02 10.77 9.42
CA ASP A 99 -7.81 9.89 8.28
C ASP A 99 -8.38 8.48 8.50
N GLU A 100 -9.12 7.97 7.53
CA GLU A 100 -9.55 6.57 7.50
C GLU A 100 -8.52 5.72 6.77
N CYS A 101 -7.96 4.71 7.46
CA CYS A 101 -6.91 3.85 6.92
C CYS A 101 -7.43 2.43 6.59
N LYS A 102 -8.57 2.33 5.89
CA LYS A 102 -9.26 1.06 5.60
C LYS A 102 -9.02 0.53 4.18
N GLY A 103 -8.22 1.24 3.39
CA GLY A 103 -7.84 0.83 2.04
C GLY A 103 -7.23 -0.57 2.04
N LYS A 104 -7.74 -1.43 1.17
CA LYS A 104 -7.27 -2.82 1.02
C LYS A 104 -7.09 -3.16 -0.45
N LEU A 105 -5.88 -3.56 -0.81
CA LEU A 105 -5.59 -4.12 -2.13
C LEU A 105 -6.27 -5.48 -2.25
N ARG A 106 -7.23 -5.60 -3.17
CA ARG A 106 -7.99 -6.85 -3.39
C ARG A 106 -7.49 -7.63 -4.60
N ASN A 107 -7.19 -6.91 -5.67
CA ASN A 107 -6.76 -7.49 -6.94
C ASN A 107 -5.70 -6.59 -7.55
N VAL A 108 -4.83 -7.21 -8.33
CA VAL A 108 -3.91 -6.53 -9.25
C VAL A 108 -4.17 -7.03 -10.66
N SER A 109 -3.94 -6.18 -11.66
CA SER A 109 -3.95 -6.55 -13.07
C SER A 109 -2.52 -6.62 -13.56
N LEU A 110 -2.16 -7.75 -14.17
CA LEU A 110 -0.88 -7.97 -14.80
C LEU A 110 -1.03 -8.04 -16.31
N SER A 111 -0.04 -7.51 -17.00
CA SER A 111 0.17 -7.73 -18.43
C SER A 111 1.67 -7.76 -18.72
N ALA A 112 2.05 -8.49 -19.75
CA ALA A 112 3.42 -8.54 -20.24
C ALA A 112 3.46 -8.22 -21.73
N ARG A 113 4.59 -7.71 -22.20
CA ARG A 113 4.86 -7.50 -23.62
C ARG A 113 6.31 -7.78 -23.96
N LYS A 114 6.55 -8.31 -25.16
CA LYS A 114 7.87 -8.41 -25.76
C LYS A 114 7.75 -8.05 -27.23
N SER A 115 8.44 -6.97 -27.62
CA SER A 115 8.31 -6.42 -28.98
C SER A 115 6.84 -6.12 -29.34
N LYS A 116 6.27 -6.77 -30.36
CA LYS A 116 4.87 -6.60 -30.79
C LYS A 116 3.90 -7.58 -30.11
N ILE A 117 4.41 -8.56 -29.37
CA ILE A 117 3.64 -9.64 -28.73
C ILE A 117 3.23 -9.20 -27.32
N LYS A 118 2.01 -9.51 -26.91
CA LYS A 118 1.44 -9.10 -25.61
C LYS A 118 0.78 -10.30 -24.93
N SER A 119 0.80 -10.34 -23.61
CA SER A 119 -0.03 -11.31 -22.89
C SER A 119 -1.48 -10.85 -22.87
N ILE A 120 -2.37 -11.78 -22.55
CA ILE A 120 -3.68 -11.44 -21.99
C ILE A 120 -3.52 -10.67 -20.66
N HIS A 121 -4.55 -9.90 -20.30
CA HIS A 121 -4.62 -9.27 -18.99
C HIS A 121 -5.00 -10.31 -17.94
N LEU A 122 -4.14 -10.52 -16.94
CA LEU A 122 -4.40 -11.44 -15.84
C LEU A 122 -4.79 -10.66 -14.59
N LYS A 123 -5.96 -10.96 -14.03
CA LYS A 123 -6.39 -10.42 -12.74
C LYS A 123 -5.99 -11.41 -11.65
N VAL A 124 -5.16 -10.96 -10.71
CA VAL A 124 -4.64 -11.80 -9.62
C VAL A 124 -5.23 -11.31 -8.29
N PRO A 125 -5.92 -12.19 -7.53
CA PRO A 125 -6.38 -11.86 -6.19
C PRO A 125 -5.18 -11.75 -5.24
N VAL A 126 -5.26 -10.82 -4.29
CA VAL A 126 -4.20 -10.61 -3.28
C VAL A 126 -4.55 -11.41 -2.02
N GLU A 127 -3.93 -12.58 -1.87
CA GLU A 127 -3.98 -13.36 -0.64
C GLU A 127 -3.03 -12.75 0.40
N SER A 128 -3.55 -12.39 1.58
CA SER A 128 -2.75 -11.70 2.60
C SER A 128 -1.88 -12.70 3.36
N THR A 129 -0.66 -12.89 2.89
CA THR A 129 0.45 -13.40 3.72
C THR A 129 1.48 -12.29 3.86
N THR A 130 1.85 -11.93 5.08
CA THR A 130 2.83 -10.88 5.35
C THR A 130 4.12 -11.52 5.84
N THR A 131 5.26 -11.17 5.27
CA THR A 131 6.59 -11.55 5.75
C THR A 131 7.47 -10.30 5.71
N ASN A 132 8.07 -9.91 6.84
CA ASN A 132 8.95 -8.74 6.93
C ASN A 132 8.32 -7.44 6.38
N ASN A 133 7.05 -7.17 6.69
CA ASN A 133 6.27 -6.02 6.17
C ASN A 133 6.07 -5.97 4.65
N ILE A 134 6.37 -7.06 3.95
CA ILE A 134 6.14 -7.24 2.52
C ILE A 134 5.06 -8.31 2.34
N ASN A 135 4.12 -8.03 1.44
CA ASN A 135 3.09 -9.01 1.06
C ASN A 135 3.45 -9.60 -0.31
N PRO A 136 4.05 -10.80 -0.37
CA PRO A 136 4.36 -11.45 -1.63
C PRO A 136 3.08 -11.92 -2.34
N ILE A 137 3.01 -11.67 -3.63
CA ILE A 137 1.96 -12.18 -4.52
C ILE A 137 2.67 -13.04 -5.57
N LYS A 138 2.42 -14.35 -5.53
CA LYS A 138 2.91 -15.28 -6.53
C LYS A 138 1.93 -15.33 -7.68
N VAL A 139 2.46 -15.19 -8.90
CA VAL A 139 1.66 -15.27 -10.13
C VAL A 139 2.10 -16.51 -10.91
N PRO A 140 1.16 -17.31 -11.44
CA PRO A 140 1.51 -18.40 -12.35
C PRO A 140 2.18 -17.85 -13.62
N PRO A 141 2.90 -18.69 -14.39
CA PRO A 141 3.52 -18.26 -15.64
C PRO A 141 2.49 -17.60 -16.57
N LEU A 142 2.81 -16.40 -17.05
CA LEU A 142 1.93 -15.63 -17.93
C LEU A 142 2.41 -15.80 -19.39
N PRO A 143 1.60 -16.44 -20.27
CA PRO A 143 1.98 -16.62 -21.66
C PRO A 143 1.85 -15.31 -22.46
N LEU A 144 2.84 -15.04 -23.32
CA LEU A 144 2.74 -14.06 -24.39
C LEU A 144 2.00 -14.67 -25.58
N THR A 145 0.92 -14.02 -26.02
CA THR A 145 0.11 -14.44 -27.17
C THR A 145 0.30 -13.46 -28.33
N LEU A 146 0.20 -13.95 -29.56
CA LEU A 146 0.20 -13.06 -30.73
C LEU A 146 -0.93 -12.03 -30.61
N PRO A 147 -0.73 -10.79 -31.10
CA PRO A 147 -1.83 -9.82 -31.15
C PRO A 147 -2.96 -10.37 -32.02
N ASP A 148 -4.21 -10.21 -31.58
CA ASP A 148 -5.38 -10.52 -32.41
C ASP A 148 -5.20 -9.86 -33.79
N GLU A 149 -5.15 -10.67 -34.84
CA GLU A 149 -5.21 -10.16 -36.21
C GLU A 149 -6.54 -9.40 -36.35
N LYS A 150 -6.45 -8.11 -36.68
CA LYS A 150 -7.61 -7.24 -36.93
C LYS A 150 -8.20 -7.50 -38.31
#